data_AF-S4NWW8-F1
#
_entry.id   AF-S4NWW8-F1
#
_cell.length_a   1.000
_cell.length_b   1.000
_cell.length_c   1.000
_cell.angle_alpha   90.00
_cell.angle_beta   90.00
_cell.angle_gamma   90.00
#
_symmetry.space_group_name_H-M   'P 1'
#
loop_
_entity.id
_entity.type
_entity.pdbx_description
1 polymer ?
#
loop_
_entity_poly.entity_id
_entity_poly.type
_entity_poly.pdbx_seq_one_letter_code
_entity_poly.pdbx_strand_id
1 'polypeptide(L)'
;MEGMMAKGGNIVDYHGCEFFPERWFDGVFVIRANNTTLYDRLSARGYTGKKLEDNIQCEIFETLLEEAQSSYKPEIVQELQNNTEEQLHSNVEGIVQWIERWKEDNI
;
A
#
# COMPACT_ATOMS: atom_id res chain seq x y z
N MET A 1 -8.44 -2.12 -18.66
CA MET A 1 -7.18 -2.10 -17.89
C MET A 1 -6.41 -3.41 -18.00
N GLU A 2 -7.07 -4.55 -18.12
CA GLU A 2 -6.42 -5.86 -18.18
C GLU A 2 -5.30 -5.99 -19.22
N GLY A 3 -5.49 -5.50 -20.45
CA GLY A 3 -4.44 -5.53 -21.48
C GLY A 3 -3.23 -4.62 -21.21
N MET A 4 -3.36 -3.64 -20.31
CA MET A 4 -2.24 -2.82 -19.83
C MET A 4 -1.49 -3.54 -18.70
N MET A 5 -2.23 -4.14 -17.77
CA MET A 5 -1.66 -4.91 -16.67
C MET A 5 -0.88 -6.13 -17.18
N ALA A 6 -1.37 -6.79 -18.23
CA ALA A 6 -0.69 -7.91 -18.86
C ALA A 6 0.68 -7.58 -19.49
N LYS A 7 1.01 -6.29 -19.70
CA LYS A 7 2.34 -5.89 -20.19
C LYS A 7 3.40 -5.84 -19.07
N GLY A 8 2.98 -5.89 -17.80
CA GLY A 8 3.87 -5.76 -16.65
C GLY A 8 4.44 -4.35 -16.47
N GLY A 9 5.26 -4.16 -15.43
CA GLY A 9 5.96 -2.90 -15.16
C GLY A 9 5.06 -1.74 -14.69
N ASN A 10 3.90 -2.06 -14.12
CA ASN A 10 2.94 -1.07 -13.65
C ASN A 10 3.04 -0.86 -12.14
N ILE A 11 2.86 0.37 -11.68
CA ILE A 11 2.64 0.71 -10.27
C ILE A 11 1.19 1.16 -10.13
N VAL A 12 0.43 0.53 -9.25
CA VAL A 12 -0.97 0.85 -8.97
C VAL A 12 -1.07 1.41 -7.55
N ASP A 13 -1.76 2.54 -7.41
CA ASP A 13 -2.01 3.20 -6.12
C ASP A 13 -3.53 3.30 -5.90
N TYR A 14 -4.03 2.62 -4.87
CA TYR A 14 -5.42 2.68 -4.46
C TYR A 14 -5.57 2.30 -2.98
N HIS A 15 -6.67 2.73 -2.35
CA HIS A 15 -6.98 2.49 -0.93
C HIS A 15 -7.85 1.24 -0.73
N GLY A 16 -7.74 0.27 -1.63
CA GLY A 16 -8.52 -0.97 -1.66
C GLY A 16 -7.94 -1.90 -2.73
N CYS A 17 -8.10 -3.19 -2.54
CA CYS A 17 -7.38 -4.19 -3.32
C CYS A 17 -8.17 -5.49 -3.59
N GLU A 18 -9.26 -5.75 -2.86
CA GLU A 18 -10.07 -6.99 -2.98
C GLU A 18 -10.66 -7.23 -4.38
N PHE A 19 -10.93 -6.17 -5.14
CA PHE A 19 -11.59 -6.24 -6.44
C PHE A 19 -10.62 -6.39 -7.61
N PHE A 20 -9.31 -6.29 -7.36
CA PHE A 20 -8.32 -6.51 -8.41
C PHE A 20 -8.04 -8.01 -8.59
N PRO A 21 -7.86 -8.50 -9.83
CA PRO A 21 -7.45 -9.88 -10.05
C PRO A 21 -6.09 -10.17 -9.41
N GLU A 22 -6.00 -11.23 -8.59
CA GLU A 22 -4.77 -11.60 -7.85
C GLU A 22 -3.52 -11.64 -8.74
N ARG A 23 -3.67 -12.19 -9.96
CA ARG A 23 -2.61 -12.30 -10.99
C ARG A 23 -2.04 -10.97 -11.50
N TRP A 24 -2.56 -9.82 -11.08
CA TRP A 24 -2.07 -8.52 -11.53
C TRP A 24 -0.81 -8.07 -10.79
N PHE A 25 -0.54 -8.62 -9.60
CA PHE A 25 0.50 -8.09 -8.73
C PHE A 25 1.53 -9.15 -8.37
N ASP A 26 2.78 -8.79 -8.64
CA ASP A 26 3.95 -9.54 -8.21
C ASP A 26 4.37 -9.18 -6.77
N GLY A 27 3.94 -8.01 -6.29
CA GLY A 27 4.21 -7.48 -4.96
C GLY A 27 3.13 -6.47 -4.53
N VAL A 28 2.75 -6.52 -3.26
CA VAL A 28 1.71 -5.67 -2.65
C VAL A 28 2.30 -5.00 -1.41
N PHE A 29 2.28 -3.67 -1.38
CA PHE A 29 2.85 -2.89 -0.29
C PHE A 29 1.75 -2.10 0.42
N VAL A 30 1.49 -2.43 1.68
CA VAL A 30 0.50 -1.75 2.53
C VAL A 30 1.21 -0.66 3.32
N ILE A 31 0.95 0.59 2.98
CA ILE A 31 1.54 1.74 3.66
C ILE A 31 0.77 2.01 4.94
N ARG A 32 1.46 2.00 6.08
CA ARG A 32 0.91 2.25 7.41
C ARG A 32 1.42 3.55 7.98
N ALA A 33 0.60 4.17 8.83
CA ALA A 33 1.00 5.35 9.58
C ALA A 33 0.37 5.32 10.97
N ASN A 34 1.08 5.84 11.97
CA ASN A 34 0.52 6.03 13.29
C ASN A 34 -0.67 7.02 13.23
N ASN A 35 -1.62 6.82 14.15
CA ASN A 35 -2.89 7.54 14.15
C ASN A 35 -2.71 9.07 14.25
N THR A 36 -1.75 9.54 15.05
CA THR A 36 -1.51 10.98 15.23
C THR A 36 -1.01 11.61 13.92
N THR A 37 -0.01 11.01 13.29
CA THR A 37 0.55 11.46 12.01
C THR A 37 -0.50 11.39 10.90
N LEU A 38 -1.29 10.32 10.85
CA LEU A 38 -2.36 10.19 9.85
C LEU A 38 -3.46 11.25 10.07
N TYR A 39 -3.85 11.48 11.33
CA TYR A 39 -4.84 12.50 11.69
C TYR A 39 -4.40 13.89 11.26
N ASP A 40 -3.16 14.27 11.55
CA ASP A 40 -2.60 15.57 11.17
C ASP A 40 -2.58 15.74 9.64
N ARG A 41 -2.16 14.69 8.90
CA ARG A 41 -2.13 14.69 7.43
C ARG A 41 -3.53 14.84 6.82
N LEU A 42 -4.52 14.11 7.32
CA LEU A 42 -5.89 14.17 6.83
C LEU A 42 -6.55 15.51 7.18
N SER A 43 -6.33 16.01 8.40
CA SER A 43 -6.79 17.33 8.84
C SER A 43 -6.22 18.45 7.98
N ALA A 44 -4.92 18.41 7.68
CA ALA A 44 -4.26 19.36 6.78
C ALA A 44 -4.80 19.31 5.34
N ARG A 45 -5.33 18.15 4.90
CA ARG A 45 -6.04 17.98 3.63
C ARG A 45 -7.50 18.46 3.67
N GLY A 46 -7.96 19.02 4.80
CA GLY A 46 -9.31 19.56 4.98
C GLY A 46 -10.37 18.51 5.32
N TYR A 47 -9.97 17.30 5.73
CA TYR A 47 -10.92 16.28 6.17
C TYR A 47 -11.44 16.67 7.55
N THR A 48 -12.75 16.57 7.75
CA THR A 48 -13.42 16.94 9.00
C THR A 48 -14.56 15.99 9.32
N GLY A 49 -14.99 15.98 10.59
CA GLY A 49 -16.13 15.20 11.08
C GLY A 49 -16.00 13.71 10.77
N LYS A 50 -17.13 13.09 10.42
CA LYS A 50 -17.23 11.64 10.21
C LYS A 50 -16.22 11.09 9.21
N LYS A 51 -15.90 11.81 8.12
CA LYS A 51 -14.94 11.32 7.12
C LYS A 51 -13.54 11.15 7.72
N LEU A 52 -13.11 12.09 8.57
CA LEU A 52 -11.82 12.00 9.26
C LEU A 52 -11.82 10.84 10.24
N GLU A 53 -12.87 10.72 11.05
CA GLU A 53 -13.06 9.64 12.03
C GLU A 53 -13.05 8.26 11.36
N ASP A 54 -13.81 8.07 10.29
CA ASP A 54 -13.91 6.81 9.55
C ASP A 54 -12.54 6.37 8.99
N ASN A 55 -11.74 7.31 8.46
CA ASN A 55 -10.41 6.99 7.93
C ASN A 55 -9.40 6.63 9.03
N ILE A 56 -9.48 7.30 10.19
CA ILE A 56 -8.62 6.97 11.33
C ILE A 56 -9.02 5.62 11.94
N GLN A 57 -10.32 5.33 12.03
CA GLN A 57 -10.78 4.01 12.46
C GLN A 57 -10.34 2.91 11.50
N CYS A 58 -10.41 3.14 10.18
CA CYS A 58 -9.92 2.20 9.18
C CYS A 58 -8.44 1.83 9.41
N GLU A 59 -7.58 2.81 9.71
CA GLU A 59 -6.17 2.56 10.02
C GLU A 59 -5.97 1.82 11.35
N ILE A 60 -6.74 2.20 12.39
CA ILE A 60 -6.71 1.56 13.72
C ILE A 60 -7.07 0.08 13.65
N PHE A 61 -8.08 -0.26 12.85
CA PHE A 61 -8.54 -1.63 12.65
C PHE A 61 -7.74 -2.38 11.57
N GLU A 62 -6.69 -1.76 11.03
CA GLU A 62 -5.80 -2.36 10.03
C GLU A 62 -6.56 -2.91 8.81
N THR A 63 -7.72 -2.31 8.47
CA THR A 63 -8.67 -2.91 7.52
C THR A 63 -8.04 -3.19 6.17
N LEU A 64 -7.18 -2.30 5.67
CA LEU A 64 -6.50 -2.50 4.39
C LEU A 64 -5.36 -3.53 4.45
N LEU A 65 -4.74 -3.72 5.62
CA LEU A 65 -3.75 -4.77 5.81
C LEU A 65 -4.42 -6.15 5.80
N GLU A 66 -5.52 -6.29 6.55
CA GLU A 66 -6.31 -7.53 6.58
C GLU A 66 -6.89 -7.86 5.20
N GLU A 67 -7.38 -6.85 4.47
CA GLU A 67 -7.88 -7.01 3.11
C GLU A 67 -6.80 -7.51 2.14
N ALA A 68 -5.60 -6.91 2.20
CA ALA A 68 -4.47 -7.34 1.37
C ALA A 68 -4.03 -8.77 1.72
N GLN A 69 -3.90 -9.11 3.00
CA GLN A 69 -3.53 -10.46 3.44
C GLN A 69 -4.58 -11.52 3.10
N SER A 70 -5.85 -11.14 2.99
CA SER A 70 -6.94 -12.04 2.60
C SER A 70 -7.05 -12.21 1.08
N SER A 71 -6.64 -11.19 0.32
CA SER A 71 -6.78 -11.16 -1.14
C SER A 71 -5.54 -11.68 -1.89
N TYR A 72 -4.38 -11.65 -1.26
CA TYR A 72 -3.09 -12.00 -1.86
C TYR A 72 -2.31 -12.95 -0.98
N LYS A 73 -1.35 -13.65 -1.59
CA LYS A 73 -0.51 -14.59 -0.86
C LYS A 73 0.37 -13.84 0.16
N PRO A 74 0.52 -14.34 1.40
CA PRO A 74 1.29 -13.65 2.44
C PRO A 74 2.74 -13.30 2.02
N GLU A 75 3.37 -14.11 1.16
CA GLU A 75 4.74 -13.87 0.70
C GLU A 75 4.92 -12.65 -0.21
N ILE A 76 3.85 -12.16 -0.84
CA ILE A 76 3.91 -10.97 -1.70
C ILE A 76 3.37 -9.72 -1.01
N VAL A 77 2.81 -9.83 0.20
CA VAL A 77 2.26 -8.71 0.97
C VAL A 77 3.28 -8.21 1.98
N GLN A 78 3.64 -6.94 1.90
CA GLN A 78 4.60 -6.30 2.79
C GLN A 78 4.00 -5.04 3.42
N GLU A 79 4.14 -4.91 4.74
CA GLU A 79 3.75 -3.71 5.47
C GLU A 79 4.92 -2.73 5.54
N LEU A 80 4.67 -1.45 5.24
CA LEU A 80 5.67 -0.39 5.27
C LEU A 80 5.20 0.79 6.14
N GLN A 81 5.94 1.08 7.19
CA GLN A 81 5.70 2.25 8.04
C GLN A 81 6.15 3.54 7.31
N ASN A 82 5.31 4.57 7.30
CA ASN A 82 5.56 5.80 6.53
C ASN A 82 5.13 7.08 7.27
N ASN A 83 5.72 7.30 8.43
CA ASN A 83 5.44 8.44 9.32
C ASN A 83 6.37 9.63 9.05
N THR A 84 7.62 9.35 8.70
CA THR A 84 8.66 10.36 8.50
C THR A 84 9.17 10.38 7.05
N GLU A 85 9.85 11.46 6.65
CA GLU A 85 10.50 11.54 5.34
C GLU A 85 11.62 10.49 5.20
N GLU A 86 12.35 10.19 6.28
CA GLU A 86 13.35 9.13 6.28
C GLU A 86 12.74 7.76 5.96
N GLN A 87 11.59 7.45 6.55
CA GLN A 87 10.85 6.23 6.24
C GLN A 87 10.37 6.21 4.79
N LEU A 88 9.90 7.35 4.25
CA LEU A 88 9.55 7.47 2.84
C LEU A 88 10.74 7.11 1.93
N HIS A 89 11.91 7.70 2.18
CA HIS A 89 13.12 7.41 1.40
C HIS A 89 13.52 5.95 1.50
N SER A 90 13.54 5.39 2.71
CA SER A 90 13.86 3.97 2.94
C SER A 90 12.87 3.03 2.24
N ASN A 91 11.57 3.34 2.26
CA ASN A 91 10.53 2.56 1.57
C ASN A 91 10.73 2.57 0.06
N VAL A 92 11.05 3.73 -0.53
CA VAL A 92 11.34 3.84 -1.97
C VAL A 92 12.56 3.00 -2.33
N GLU A 93 13.66 3.12 -1.58
CA GLU A 93 14.86 2.31 -1.80
C GLU A 93 14.57 0.81 -1.67
N GLY A 94 13.80 0.41 -0.67
CA GLY A 94 13.39 -0.98 -0.45
C GLY A 94 12.56 -1.54 -1.61
N ILE A 95 11.58 -0.79 -2.10
CA ILE A 95 10.74 -1.19 -3.24
C ILE A 95 11.57 -1.28 -4.52
N VAL A 96 12.47 -0.33 -4.79
CA VAL A 96 13.36 -0.39 -5.96
C VAL A 96 14.25 -1.62 -5.91
N GLN A 97 14.88 -1.91 -4.76
CA GLN A 97 15.69 -3.11 -4.60
C GLN A 97 14.86 -4.40 -4.73
N TRP A 98 13.63 -4.40 -4.23
CA TRP A 98 12.71 -5.53 -4.41
C TRP A 98 12.39 -5.76 -5.89
N ILE A 99 12.10 -4.69 -6.64
CA ILE A 99 11.85 -4.76 -8.09
C ILE A 99 13.06 -5.33 -8.84
N GLU A 100 14.28 -4.86 -8.53
CA GLU A 100 15.48 -5.36 -9.21
C GLU A 100 15.72 -6.85 -8.92
N ARG A 101 15.59 -7.29 -7.65
CA ARG A 101 15.68 -8.72 -7.31
C ARG A 101 14.59 -9.55 -8.01
N TRP A 102 13.35 -9.06 -8.02
CA TRP A 102 12.26 -9.76 -8.69
C TRP A 102 12.54 -9.97 -10.18
N LYS A 103 13.13 -8.97 -10.85
CA LYS A 103 13.53 -9.09 -12.25
C LYS A 103 14.59 -10.18 -12.45
N GLU A 104 15.62 -10.22 -11.60
CA GLU A 104 16.67 -11.24 -11.67
C GLU A 104 16.14 -12.67 -11.52
N ASP A 105 15.10 -12.85 -10.70
CA ASP A 105 14.52 -14.17 -10.41
C ASP A 105 13.45 -14.62 -11.44
N ASN A 106 12.85 -13.69 -12.18
CA ASN A 106 11.65 -13.95 -13.01
C ASN A 106 11.77 -13.55 -14.49
N ILE A 107 12.87 -12.92 -14.90
CA ILE A 107 13.17 -12.54 -16.29
C ILE A 107 14.41 -13.28 -16.78
#